data_AF-A0A087U2L8-F1
#
_entry.id   AF-A0A087U2L8-F1
#
_cell.length_a   1.000
_cell.length_b   1.000
_cell.length_c   1.000
_cell.angle_alpha   90.00
_cell.angle_beta   90.00
_cell.angle_gamma   90.00
#
_symmetry.space_group_name_H-M   'P 1'
#
loop_
_entity.id
_entity.type
_entity.pdbx_description
1 polymer ?
#
loop_
_entity_poly.entity_id
_entity_poly.type
_entity_poly.pdbx_seq_one_letter_code
_entity_poly.pdbx_strand_id
1 'polypeptide(L)'
;MDNLNDHDLRSEFTEDCQNKSEECLDDLKGLLNQEDLSKSFKKNIKKCFHRLLDIITIQNLKIANMQGQLEQTQNVEDYLQGLVETKETYAAKAAKNRSRSKSGSKRPNEEHILLVYPKDKEVTSEEVKTNLVTNINPDTLQIGVKSLTKIRRGGVLIEMNKREEIQILEEAIKENQKLKKIMEPKRPIKLNPRVIIYNVDKDISGEGLKDYLIKRNIELENADIEVKFSMNAKYGTNWVISIDPNSYQKLMKTKKVNIQWSRKNIREYLKITQCINCLKFGHTKRTCNMEKCCSKCLNQGHIHSECKEKENKCVNCSHANEIHKLNLDTKHNSFDKGCACKERELENLKRRIDYGLN
;
A
#
# COMPACT_ATOMS: atom_id res chain seq x y z
N MET A 1 22.53 -45.99 51.63
CA MET A 1 21.15 -46.09 51.10
C MET A 1 20.82 -44.69 50.66
N ASP A 2 21.25 -44.40 49.43
CA ASP A 2 21.29 -43.05 48.91
C ASP A 2 19.88 -42.64 48.48
N ASN A 3 19.37 -41.60 49.14
CA ASN A 3 18.15 -40.91 48.76
C ASN A 3 18.38 -40.27 47.40
N LEU A 4 18.01 -40.97 46.33
CA LEU A 4 17.74 -40.33 45.06
C LEU A 4 16.62 -39.33 45.30
N ASN A 5 16.95 -38.05 45.08
CA ASN A 5 16.08 -36.93 45.35
C ASN A 5 14.83 -37.07 44.46
N ASP A 6 13.64 -36.82 44.99
CA ASP A 6 12.35 -36.87 44.26
C ASP A 6 12.33 -35.95 43.02
N HIS A 7 13.30 -35.03 42.92
CA HIS A 7 13.59 -34.21 41.76
C HIS A 7 14.22 -34.98 40.57
N ASP A 8 15.15 -35.90 40.83
CA ASP A 8 15.89 -36.63 39.80
C ASP A 8 15.04 -37.73 39.14
N LEU A 9 14.19 -38.40 39.93
CA LEU A 9 13.21 -39.37 39.44
C LEU A 9 12.16 -38.73 38.50
N ARG A 10 11.89 -37.42 38.66
CA ARG A 10 10.89 -36.68 37.89
C ARG A 10 11.46 -36.09 36.59
N SER A 11 12.74 -35.73 36.56
CA SER A 11 13.40 -35.32 35.31
C SER A 11 13.57 -36.50 34.37
N GLU A 12 13.98 -37.67 34.89
CA GLU A 12 14.07 -38.92 34.10
C GLU A 12 12.72 -39.31 33.49
N PHE A 13 11.62 -39.18 34.25
CA PHE A 13 10.28 -39.51 33.74
C PHE A 13 9.82 -38.57 32.61
N THR A 14 10.16 -37.29 32.70
CA THR A 14 9.80 -36.28 31.69
C THR A 14 10.60 -36.48 30.40
N GLU A 15 11.88 -36.81 30.53
CA GLU A 15 12.78 -37.13 29.42
C GLU A 15 12.37 -38.46 28.73
N ASP A 16 12.01 -39.49 29.51
CA ASP A 16 11.49 -40.76 28.98
C ASP A 16 10.17 -40.58 28.21
N CYS A 17 9.28 -39.71 28.69
CA CYS A 17 8.04 -39.37 28.00
C CYS A 17 8.27 -38.57 26.70
N GLN A 18 9.27 -37.68 26.66
CA GLN A 18 9.66 -36.98 25.44
C GLN A 18 10.26 -37.95 24.42
N ASN A 19 11.18 -38.82 24.84
CA ASN A 19 11.79 -39.82 23.97
C ASN A 19 10.76 -40.79 23.37
N LYS A 20 9.82 -41.30 24.18
CA LYS A 20 8.71 -42.15 23.69
C LYS A 20 7.78 -41.43 22.71
N SER A 21 7.60 -40.12 22.87
CA SER A 21 6.80 -39.31 21.95
C SER A 21 7.50 -39.11 20.60
N GLU A 22 8.83 -39.00 20.60
CA GLU A 22 9.64 -38.93 19.39
C GLU A 22 9.71 -40.27 18.66
N GLU A 23 9.82 -41.39 19.38
CA GLU A 23 9.74 -42.73 18.79
C GLU A 23 8.37 -42.98 18.12
N CYS A 24 7.27 -42.63 18.78
CA CYS A 24 5.93 -42.72 18.18
C CYS A 24 5.80 -41.86 16.91
N LEU A 25 6.46 -40.71 16.86
CA LEU A 25 6.49 -39.82 15.69
C LEU A 25 7.21 -40.48 14.51
N ASP A 26 8.31 -41.16 14.77
CA ASP A 26 9.11 -41.84 13.74
C ASP A 26 8.43 -43.12 13.24
N ASP A 27 7.78 -43.87 14.11
CA ASP A 27 6.93 -45.01 13.71
C ASP A 27 5.79 -44.57 12.79
N LEU A 28 5.14 -43.44 13.11
CA LEU A 28 4.07 -42.90 12.28
C LEU A 28 4.57 -42.36 10.94
N LYS A 29 5.77 -41.79 10.90
CA LYS A 29 6.43 -41.43 9.63
C LYS A 29 6.72 -42.68 8.80
N GLY A 30 7.15 -43.77 9.43
CA GLY A 30 7.35 -45.08 8.80
C GLY A 30 6.07 -45.62 8.17
N LEU A 31 4.96 -45.65 8.93
CA LEU A 31 3.65 -46.10 8.45
C LEU A 31 3.10 -45.23 7.31
N LEU A 32 3.34 -43.91 7.34
CA LEU A 32 2.90 -42.97 6.31
C LEU A 32 3.70 -43.03 5.01
N ASN A 33 4.85 -43.71 5.00
CA ASN A 33 5.68 -43.88 3.81
C ASN A 33 5.31 -45.10 2.95
N GLN A 34 4.34 -45.92 3.37
CA GLN A 34 3.82 -47.03 2.54
C GLN A 34 3.16 -46.49 1.24
N GLU A 35 3.41 -47.17 0.12
CA GLU A 35 3.06 -46.71 -1.23
C GLU A 35 1.55 -46.71 -1.52
N ASP A 36 0.77 -47.52 -0.78
CA ASP A 36 -0.66 -47.74 -1.02
C ASP A 36 -1.62 -46.67 -0.45
N LEU A 37 -1.09 -45.63 0.19
CA LEU A 37 -1.91 -44.60 0.87
C LEU A 37 -2.07 -43.33 0.02
N SER A 38 -3.32 -42.93 -0.23
CA SER A 38 -3.68 -41.69 -0.93
C SER A 38 -3.04 -40.43 -0.30
N LYS A 39 -2.56 -39.50 -1.13
CA LYS A 39 -1.97 -38.22 -0.68
C LYS A 39 -2.90 -37.39 0.22
N SER A 40 -4.21 -37.44 0.00
CA SER A 40 -5.19 -36.71 0.84
C SER A 40 -5.36 -37.36 2.21
N PHE A 41 -5.29 -38.69 2.27
CA PHE A 41 -5.40 -39.45 3.50
C PHE A 41 -4.16 -39.31 4.38
N LYS A 42 -2.95 -39.37 3.78
CA LYS A 42 -1.67 -39.07 4.46
C LYS A 42 -1.68 -37.68 5.10
N LYS A 43 -2.24 -36.67 4.42
CA LYS A 43 -2.34 -35.29 4.94
C LYS A 43 -3.30 -35.18 6.13
N ASN A 44 -4.42 -35.91 6.11
CA ASN A 44 -5.38 -35.91 7.21
C ASN A 44 -4.83 -36.61 8.46
N ILE A 45 -4.14 -37.75 8.30
CA ILE A 45 -3.49 -38.45 9.43
C ILE A 45 -2.44 -37.56 10.08
N LYS A 46 -1.55 -36.92 9.29
CA LYS A 46 -0.56 -35.97 9.82
C LYS A 46 -1.23 -34.86 10.64
N LYS A 47 -2.34 -34.30 10.12
CA LYS A 47 -3.08 -33.23 10.80
C LYS A 47 -3.72 -33.70 12.12
N CYS A 48 -4.25 -34.91 12.18
CA CYS A 48 -4.79 -35.47 13.42
C CYS A 48 -3.70 -35.75 14.45
N PHE A 49 -2.55 -36.26 14.00
CA PHE A 49 -1.45 -36.60 14.90
C PHE A 49 -0.78 -35.35 15.52
N HIS A 50 -0.53 -34.30 14.71
CA HIS A 50 -0.03 -33.03 15.25
C HIS A 50 -0.95 -32.43 16.31
N ARG A 51 -2.28 -32.53 16.13
CA ARG A 51 -3.24 -32.07 17.15
C ARG A 51 -3.18 -32.90 18.44
N LEU A 52 -2.88 -34.19 18.35
CA LEU A 52 -2.73 -35.04 19.52
C LEU A 52 -1.48 -34.68 20.31
N LEU A 53 -0.36 -34.44 19.61
CA LEU A 53 0.89 -33.99 20.22
C LEU A 53 0.73 -32.65 20.95
N ASP A 54 0.10 -31.66 20.31
CA ASP A 54 -0.18 -30.36 20.95
C ASP A 54 -0.91 -30.54 22.30
N ILE A 55 -1.89 -31.46 22.36
CA ILE A 55 -2.65 -31.75 23.58
C ILE A 55 -1.76 -32.40 24.65
N ILE A 56 -0.94 -33.37 24.26
CA ILE A 56 -0.02 -34.08 25.17
C ILE A 56 1.01 -33.11 25.75
N THR A 57 1.60 -32.25 24.92
CA THR A 57 2.58 -31.24 25.37
C THR A 57 1.96 -30.25 26.35
N ILE A 58 0.73 -29.78 26.09
CA ILE A 58 0.00 -28.90 27.01
C ILE A 58 -0.31 -29.60 28.34
N GLN A 59 -0.67 -30.88 28.30
CA GLN A 59 -0.93 -31.67 29.51
C GLN A 59 0.34 -31.83 30.35
N ASN A 60 1.47 -32.18 29.73
CA ASN A 60 2.75 -32.33 30.42
C ASN A 60 3.22 -31.03 31.06
N LEU A 61 3.08 -29.89 30.37
CA LEU A 61 3.41 -28.58 30.92
C LEU A 61 2.52 -28.19 32.12
N LYS A 62 1.23 -28.57 32.09
CA LYS A 62 0.35 -28.39 33.24
C LYS A 62 0.72 -29.31 34.41
N ILE A 63 1.11 -30.54 34.15
CA ILE A 63 1.56 -31.49 35.18
C ILE A 63 2.83 -30.97 35.85
N ALA A 64 3.82 -30.54 35.06
CA ALA A 64 5.06 -29.95 35.57
C ALA A 64 4.81 -28.68 36.42
N ASN A 65 3.85 -27.84 36.00
CA ASN A 65 3.42 -26.67 36.78
C ASN A 65 2.73 -27.07 38.11
N MET A 66 1.84 -28.06 38.08
CA MET A 66 1.20 -28.58 39.30
C MET A 66 2.18 -29.27 40.25
N GLN A 67 3.28 -29.82 39.74
CA GLN A 67 4.35 -30.44 40.52
C GLN A 67 5.32 -29.42 41.13
N GLY A 68 5.09 -28.12 40.93
CA GLY A 68 5.85 -27.04 41.57
C GLY A 68 7.24 -26.80 41.00
N GLN A 69 7.54 -27.34 39.80
CA GLN A 69 8.85 -27.26 39.15
C GLN A 69 9.06 -25.99 38.30
N LEU A 70 8.14 -25.03 38.32
CA LEU A 70 8.27 -23.75 37.62
C LEU A 70 8.43 -22.62 38.65
N GLU A 71 9.68 -22.18 38.87
CA GLU A 71 9.97 -21.01 39.70
C GLU A 71 9.34 -19.76 39.08
N GLN A 72 8.55 -19.07 39.90
CA GLN A 72 8.00 -17.73 39.68
C GLN A 72 7.19 -17.55 38.39
N THR A 73 5.88 -17.38 38.59
CA THR A 73 4.79 -17.26 37.62
C THR A 73 4.85 -16.04 36.68
N GLN A 74 6.02 -15.47 36.41
CA GLN A 74 6.21 -14.43 35.39
C GLN A 74 6.72 -14.96 34.03
N ASN A 75 7.17 -16.21 33.94
CA ASN A 75 7.73 -16.75 32.68
C ASN A 75 6.98 -17.96 32.11
N VAL A 76 5.89 -18.40 32.74
CA VAL A 76 5.08 -19.52 32.22
C VAL A 76 4.36 -19.12 30.93
N GLU A 77 3.91 -17.86 30.80
CA GLU A 77 3.32 -17.35 29.54
C GLU A 77 4.36 -17.22 28.42
N ASP A 78 5.55 -16.71 28.72
CA ASP A 78 6.62 -16.54 27.72
C ASP A 78 7.22 -17.87 27.24
N TYR A 79 7.35 -18.86 28.12
CA TYR A 79 7.80 -20.21 27.75
C TYR A 79 6.73 -20.98 26.93
N LEU A 80 5.44 -20.80 27.28
CA LEU A 80 4.32 -21.31 26.47
C LEU A 80 4.23 -20.61 25.10
N GLN A 81 4.62 -19.34 25.00
CA GLN A 81 4.65 -18.56 23.76
C GLN A 81 5.86 -18.86 22.88
N GLY A 82 6.91 -19.47 23.44
CA GLY A 82 8.09 -19.95 22.73
C GLY A 82 7.97 -21.37 22.16
N LEU A 83 7.23 -22.27 22.81
CA LEU A 83 7.06 -23.66 22.37
C LEU A 83 5.73 -23.93 21.65
N VAL A 84 4.74 -23.06 21.84
CA VAL A 84 3.53 -23.07 21.04
C VAL A 84 3.55 -21.80 20.20
N GLU A 85 3.76 -21.93 18.89
CA GLU A 85 3.20 -20.98 17.93
C GLU A 85 1.66 -21.04 17.99
N THR A 86 1.06 -20.73 19.14
CA THR A 86 -0.37 -20.50 19.25
C THR A 86 -0.61 -19.08 18.79
N LYS A 87 -1.08 -19.00 17.56
CA LYS A 87 -1.85 -17.88 17.05
C LYS A 87 -2.83 -17.43 18.13
N GLU A 88 -2.59 -16.23 18.69
CA GLU A 88 -3.55 -15.44 19.46
C GLU A 88 -4.99 -15.68 18.96
N THR A 89 -5.94 -15.87 19.87
CA THR A 89 -7.35 -16.09 19.50
C THR A 89 -7.84 -14.94 18.62
N TYR A 90 -8.54 -15.32 17.55
CA TYR A 90 -8.95 -14.42 16.45
C TYR A 90 -9.68 -13.16 16.96
N ALA A 91 -10.45 -13.27 18.04
CA ALA A 91 -11.20 -12.17 18.62
C ALA A 91 -10.30 -11.12 19.32
N ALA A 92 -9.27 -11.54 20.05
CA ALA A 92 -8.35 -10.63 20.74
C ALA A 92 -7.38 -9.94 19.76
N LYS A 93 -6.91 -10.67 18.74
CA LYS A 93 -6.15 -10.09 17.60
C LYS A 93 -7.00 -9.05 16.85
N ALA A 94 -8.30 -9.30 16.64
CA ALA A 94 -9.18 -8.39 15.93
C ALA A 94 -9.49 -7.10 16.72
N ALA A 95 -9.48 -7.16 18.06
CA ALA A 95 -9.74 -5.99 18.91
C ALA A 95 -8.50 -5.09 19.07
N LYS A 96 -7.29 -5.65 19.27
CA LYS A 96 -6.05 -4.87 19.38
C LYS A 96 -5.45 -4.47 18.01
N ASN A 97 -5.72 -5.19 16.92
CA ASN A 97 -5.35 -4.76 15.56
C ASN A 97 -6.29 -3.71 14.94
N ARG A 98 -7.24 -3.13 15.70
CA ARG A 98 -7.90 -1.89 15.25
C ARG A 98 -6.97 -0.67 15.33
N SER A 99 -5.82 -0.76 16.02
CA SER A 99 -4.79 0.30 16.03
C SER A 99 -3.45 -0.10 15.40
N ARG A 100 -3.26 -1.36 14.99
CA ARG A 100 -2.17 -1.75 14.08
C ARG A 100 -2.74 -1.88 12.67
N SER A 101 -2.63 -0.79 11.92
CA SER A 101 -2.65 -0.81 10.46
C SER A 101 -1.87 -2.03 9.99
N LYS A 102 -2.56 -3.06 9.46
CA LYS A 102 -1.92 -4.10 8.63
C LYS A 102 -0.98 -3.35 7.70
N SER A 103 0.31 -3.66 7.77
CA SER A 103 1.26 -3.15 6.81
C SER A 103 0.83 -3.64 5.43
N GLY A 104 0.01 -2.85 4.73
CA GLY A 104 0.16 -2.74 3.30
C GLY A 104 1.65 -2.52 3.06
N SER A 105 2.23 -3.20 2.07
CA SER A 105 3.66 -3.11 1.72
C SER A 105 4.16 -1.71 2.10
N LYS A 106 5.07 -1.60 3.08
CA LYS A 106 5.59 -0.28 3.47
C LYS A 106 6.06 0.35 2.17
N ARG A 107 5.31 1.35 1.69
CA ARG A 107 5.57 1.90 0.37
C ARG A 107 6.96 2.51 0.44
N PRO A 108 7.80 2.29 -0.58
CA PRO A 108 9.16 2.78 -0.56
C PRO A 108 9.14 4.31 -0.37
N ASN A 109 10.07 4.81 0.44
CA ASN A 109 10.19 6.25 0.68
C ASN A 109 10.58 6.92 -0.64
N GLU A 110 9.80 7.87 -1.13
CA GLU A 110 10.04 8.53 -2.43
C GLU A 110 11.42 9.21 -2.48
N GLU A 111 11.96 9.60 -1.33
CA GLU A 111 13.31 10.17 -1.21
C GLU A 111 14.44 9.15 -1.34
N HIS A 112 14.14 7.85 -1.29
CA HIS A 112 15.10 6.75 -1.42
C HIS A 112 14.91 5.98 -2.74
N ILE A 113 14.22 6.57 -3.72
CA ILE A 113 13.88 5.91 -4.99
C ILE A 113 14.59 6.58 -6.17
N LEU A 114 15.21 5.75 -7.01
CA LEU A 114 15.65 6.13 -8.36
C LEU A 114 14.85 5.34 -9.40
N LEU A 115 14.29 6.03 -10.39
CA LEU A 115 13.63 5.41 -11.53
C LEU A 115 14.60 5.41 -12.71
N VAL A 116 14.81 4.27 -13.34
CA VAL A 116 15.66 4.15 -14.52
C VAL A 116 14.79 3.75 -15.69
N TYR A 117 14.74 4.56 -16.74
CA TYR A 117 14.00 4.27 -17.95
C TYR A 117 14.95 4.05 -19.13
N PRO A 118 14.61 3.16 -20.08
CA PRO A 118 15.34 3.09 -21.32
C PRO A 118 15.04 4.35 -22.15
N LYS A 119 16.03 4.78 -22.95
CA LYS A 119 15.85 5.87 -23.91
C LYS A 119 15.05 5.41 -25.13
N ASP A 120 15.23 4.16 -25.50
CA ASP A 120 14.43 3.49 -26.52
C ASP A 120 13.18 2.85 -25.87
N LYS A 121 12.02 2.96 -26.53
CA LYS A 121 10.74 2.45 -26.05
C LYS A 121 10.58 0.94 -26.28
N GLU A 122 11.40 0.34 -27.13
CA GLU A 122 11.33 -1.11 -27.43
C GLU A 122 12.06 -1.95 -26.38
N VAL A 123 13.00 -1.36 -25.64
CA VAL A 123 13.79 -2.05 -24.61
C VAL A 123 12.91 -2.44 -23.43
N THR A 124 13.01 -3.71 -23.03
CA THR A 124 12.19 -4.24 -21.94
C THR A 124 12.76 -3.91 -20.56
N SER A 125 11.91 -3.94 -19.53
CA SER A 125 12.35 -3.75 -18.14
C SER A 125 13.34 -4.82 -17.67
N GLU A 126 13.34 -6.00 -18.31
CA GLU A 126 14.31 -7.04 -18.00
C GLU A 126 15.67 -6.73 -18.56
N GLU A 127 15.74 -6.26 -19.81
CA GLU A 127 16.99 -5.80 -20.41
C GLU A 127 17.59 -4.63 -19.62
N VAL A 128 16.77 -3.66 -19.20
CA VAL A 128 17.25 -2.55 -18.35
C VAL A 128 17.83 -3.07 -17.04
N LYS A 129 17.14 -4.02 -16.38
CA LYS A 129 17.61 -4.61 -15.13
C LYS A 129 18.93 -5.37 -15.32
N THR A 130 19.02 -6.21 -16.35
CA THR A 130 20.24 -6.96 -16.67
C THR A 130 21.39 -6.02 -16.96
N ASN A 131 21.17 -4.96 -17.75
CA ASN A 131 22.20 -3.96 -18.04
C ASN A 131 22.67 -3.23 -16.77
N LEU A 132 21.78 -2.90 -15.85
CA LEU A 132 22.14 -2.29 -14.57
C LEU A 132 23.02 -3.23 -13.72
N VAL A 133 22.60 -4.48 -13.54
CA VAL A 133 23.31 -5.46 -12.71
C VAL A 133 24.68 -5.81 -13.29
N THR A 134 24.80 -5.89 -14.61
CA THR A 134 26.08 -6.24 -15.28
C THR A 134 27.09 -5.10 -15.27
N ASN A 135 26.65 -3.84 -15.30
CA ASN A 135 27.54 -2.68 -15.48
C ASN A 135 27.74 -1.84 -14.21
N ILE A 136 27.03 -2.12 -13.12
CA ILE A 136 27.14 -1.41 -11.85
C ILE A 136 27.31 -2.43 -10.73
N ASN A 137 28.39 -2.29 -9.96
CA ASN A 137 28.61 -3.06 -8.75
C ASN A 137 28.29 -2.21 -7.50
N PRO A 138 27.22 -2.52 -6.75
CA PRO A 138 26.84 -1.78 -5.55
C PRO A 138 27.93 -1.73 -4.47
N ASP A 139 28.73 -2.79 -4.32
CA ASP A 139 29.76 -2.86 -3.28
C ASP A 139 30.89 -1.88 -3.54
N THR A 140 31.26 -1.70 -4.82
CA THR A 140 32.30 -0.72 -5.23
C THR A 140 31.87 0.72 -5.00
N LEU A 141 30.56 0.99 -5.10
CA LEU A 141 29.97 2.31 -4.89
C LEU A 141 29.58 2.55 -3.43
N GLN A 142 29.72 1.54 -2.56
CA GLN A 142 29.31 1.57 -1.15
C GLN A 142 27.83 1.97 -0.97
N ILE A 143 26.95 1.51 -1.87
CA ILE A 143 25.51 1.83 -1.84
C ILE A 143 24.67 0.64 -1.36
N GLY A 144 23.63 0.92 -0.58
CA GLY A 144 22.71 -0.10 -0.05
C GLY A 144 21.45 -0.21 -0.89
N VAL A 145 21.38 -1.17 -1.82
CA VAL A 145 20.16 -1.43 -2.61
C VAL A 145 19.20 -2.31 -1.80
N LYS A 146 18.01 -1.77 -1.51
CA LYS A 146 16.96 -2.47 -0.77
C LYS A 146 16.07 -3.30 -1.67
N SER A 147 15.64 -2.76 -2.81
CA SER A 147 14.80 -3.48 -3.74
C SER A 147 14.96 -3.00 -5.17
N LEU A 148 14.69 -3.91 -6.12
CA LEU A 148 14.86 -3.68 -7.55
C LEU A 148 13.61 -4.24 -8.27
N THR A 149 12.72 -3.33 -8.69
CA THR A 149 11.36 -3.68 -9.15
C THR A 149 11.10 -3.19 -10.57
N LYS A 150 10.55 -4.04 -11.43
CA LYS A 150 10.18 -3.66 -12.81
C LYS A 150 8.96 -2.73 -12.80
N ILE A 151 8.95 -1.72 -13.66
CA ILE A 151 7.85 -0.76 -13.80
C ILE A 151 7.41 -0.63 -15.26
N ARG A 152 6.27 0.05 -15.48
CA ARG A 152 5.72 0.28 -16.82
C ARG A 152 6.70 1.07 -17.70
N ARG A 153 6.53 0.98 -19.03
CA ARG A 153 7.39 1.63 -20.04
C ARG A 153 8.85 1.15 -20.00
N GLY A 154 9.05 -0.14 -19.76
CA GLY A 154 10.38 -0.76 -19.74
C GLY A 154 11.29 -0.26 -18.61
N GLY A 155 10.76 0.50 -17.64
CA GLY A 155 11.58 1.06 -16.58
C GLY A 155 11.86 0.09 -15.45
N VAL A 156 12.78 0.50 -14.58
CA VAL A 156 13.19 -0.19 -13.36
C VAL A 156 13.21 0.79 -12.20
N LEU A 157 12.61 0.42 -11.06
CA LEU A 157 12.61 1.17 -9.81
C LEU A 157 13.65 0.57 -8.88
N ILE A 158 14.57 1.40 -8.40
CA ILE A 158 15.61 1.04 -7.43
C ILE A 158 15.29 1.76 -6.13
N GLU A 159 15.05 1.00 -5.07
CA GLU A 159 14.90 1.52 -3.71
C GLU A 159 16.23 1.35 -2.97
N MET A 160 16.68 2.42 -2.33
CA MET A 160 17.94 2.49 -1.60
C MET A 160 17.70 2.58 -0.09
N ASN A 161 18.75 2.37 0.70
CA ASN A 161 18.69 2.48 2.15
C ASN A 161 18.75 3.95 2.61
N LYS A 162 19.55 4.77 1.93
CA LYS A 162 19.75 6.19 2.25
C LYS A 162 19.48 7.09 1.05
N ARG A 163 19.14 8.36 1.32
CA ARG A 163 18.84 9.37 0.31
C ARG A 163 20.10 9.82 -0.44
N GLU A 164 21.22 9.94 0.27
CA GLU A 164 22.49 10.44 -0.27
C GLU A 164 23.04 9.48 -1.34
N GLU A 165 22.81 8.19 -1.17
CA GLU A 165 23.25 7.12 -2.09
C GLU A 165 22.58 7.22 -3.47
N ILE A 166 21.41 7.88 -3.58
CA ILE A 166 20.75 8.10 -4.88
C ILE A 166 21.64 8.90 -5.81
N GLN A 167 22.30 9.94 -5.29
CA GLN A 167 23.12 10.81 -6.11
C GLN A 167 24.33 10.04 -6.67
N ILE A 168 24.96 9.20 -5.84
CA ILE A 168 26.07 8.34 -6.25
C ILE A 168 25.64 7.40 -7.38
N LEU A 169 24.49 6.73 -7.22
CA LEU A 169 23.98 5.81 -8.26
C LEU A 169 23.58 6.54 -9.55
N GLU A 170 22.96 7.72 -9.42
CA GLU A 170 22.57 8.56 -10.54
C GLU A 170 23.79 9.02 -11.35
N GLU A 171 24.85 9.45 -10.67
CA GLU A 171 26.13 9.83 -11.28
C GLU A 171 26.81 8.62 -11.93
N ALA A 172 26.88 7.47 -11.26
CA ALA A 172 27.45 6.24 -11.81
C ALA A 172 26.76 5.78 -13.13
N ILE A 173 25.43 5.89 -13.21
CA ILE A 173 24.68 5.59 -14.44
C ILE A 173 25.01 6.61 -15.55
N LYS A 174 25.15 7.89 -15.20
CA LYS A 174 25.43 8.99 -16.14
C LYS A 174 26.87 8.99 -16.65
N GLU A 175 27.83 8.53 -15.85
CA GLU A 175 29.25 8.44 -16.21
C GLU A 175 29.57 7.19 -17.03
N ASN A 176 28.83 6.09 -16.83
CA ASN A 176 29.03 4.88 -17.59
C ASN A 176 28.64 5.07 -19.07
N GLN A 177 29.62 4.98 -19.98
CA GLN A 177 29.43 5.24 -21.41
C GLN A 177 28.39 4.34 -22.08
N LYS A 178 28.23 3.08 -21.62
CA LYS A 178 27.22 2.15 -22.16
C LYS A 178 25.84 2.52 -21.65
N LEU A 179 25.70 2.71 -20.34
CA LEU A 179 24.42 2.99 -19.70
C LEU A 179 23.86 4.36 -20.11
N LYS A 180 24.70 5.40 -20.15
CA LYS A 180 24.31 6.75 -20.56
C LYS A 180 23.64 6.78 -21.95
N LYS A 181 24.01 5.89 -22.86
CA LYS A 181 23.43 5.81 -24.21
C LYS A 181 22.07 5.13 -24.25
N ILE A 182 21.86 4.12 -23.39
CA ILE A 182 20.66 3.25 -23.44
C ILE A 182 19.59 3.61 -22.40
N MET A 183 19.97 4.27 -21.30
CA MET A 183 19.06 4.55 -20.19
C MET A 183 19.22 5.96 -19.62
N GLU A 184 18.19 6.38 -18.89
CA GLU A 184 18.08 7.69 -18.26
C GLU A 184 17.58 7.51 -16.82
N PRO A 185 18.38 7.85 -15.80
CA PRO A 185 17.92 7.90 -14.43
C PRO A 185 17.07 9.15 -14.19
N LYS A 186 15.97 8.99 -13.45
CA LYS A 186 15.00 10.03 -13.09
C LYS A 186 14.60 9.89 -11.63
N ARG A 187 14.59 11.02 -10.93
CA ARG A 187 14.00 11.09 -9.60
C ARG A 187 12.47 11.09 -9.71
N PRO A 188 11.73 10.54 -8.73
CA PRO A 188 10.29 10.72 -8.65
C PRO A 188 9.94 12.22 -8.61
N ILE A 189 9.26 12.70 -9.63
CA ILE A 189 8.78 14.10 -9.69
C ILE A 189 7.40 14.15 -9.06
N LYS A 190 7.26 14.95 -8.00
CA LYS A 190 5.96 15.28 -7.43
C LYS A 190 5.20 16.22 -8.36
N LEU A 191 3.87 16.14 -8.30
CA LEU A 191 2.96 16.95 -9.10
C LEU A 191 2.83 18.35 -8.49
N ASN A 192 2.76 19.37 -9.34
CA ASN A 192 2.35 20.69 -8.90
C ASN A 192 0.90 20.67 -8.36
N PRO A 193 0.61 21.41 -7.29
CA PRO A 193 -0.71 21.52 -6.71
C PRO A 193 -1.67 22.21 -7.69
N ARG A 194 -2.96 21.91 -7.54
CA ARG A 194 -4.01 22.46 -8.38
C ARG A 194 -4.98 23.28 -7.56
N VAL A 195 -5.42 24.39 -8.14
CA VAL A 195 -6.37 25.33 -7.53
C VAL A 195 -7.55 25.49 -8.47
N ILE A 196 -8.76 25.44 -7.91
CA ILE A 196 -9.98 25.84 -8.61
C ILE A 196 -10.35 27.27 -8.23
N ILE A 197 -10.60 28.09 -9.25
CA ILE A 197 -11.07 29.47 -9.14
C ILE A 197 -12.52 29.50 -9.56
N TYR A 198 -13.39 30.03 -8.69
CA TYR A 198 -14.84 29.97 -8.90
C TYR A 198 -15.40 31.21 -9.59
N ASN A 199 -16.40 30.99 -10.44
CA ASN A 199 -17.26 32.03 -11.04
C ASN A 199 -16.47 33.16 -11.72
N VAL A 200 -15.47 32.80 -12.53
CA VAL A 200 -14.78 33.73 -13.43
C VAL A 200 -15.71 34.11 -14.58
N ASP A 201 -15.61 35.34 -15.07
CA ASP A 201 -16.51 35.86 -16.09
C ASP A 201 -16.27 35.10 -17.42
N LYS A 202 -17.33 34.90 -18.21
CA LYS A 202 -17.34 33.93 -19.34
C LYS A 202 -16.53 34.40 -20.54
N ASP A 203 -16.30 35.70 -20.65
CA ASP A 203 -15.51 36.38 -21.66
C ASP A 203 -13.99 36.20 -21.46
N ILE A 204 -13.56 35.75 -20.29
CA ILE A 204 -12.14 35.56 -19.98
C ILE A 204 -11.63 34.24 -20.59
N SER A 205 -10.65 34.34 -21.48
CA SER A 205 -9.90 33.21 -22.04
C SER A 205 -8.89 32.64 -21.03
N GLY A 206 -8.38 31.43 -21.30
CA GLY A 206 -7.36 30.81 -20.44
C GLY A 206 -6.04 31.61 -20.39
N GLU A 207 -5.61 32.16 -21.53
CA GLU A 207 -4.44 33.04 -21.59
C GLU A 207 -4.68 34.34 -20.81
N GLY A 208 -5.83 34.99 -21.03
CA GLY A 208 -6.21 36.19 -20.30
C GLY A 208 -6.30 35.96 -18.79
N LEU A 209 -6.79 34.79 -18.35
CA LEU A 209 -6.84 34.42 -16.95
C LEU A 209 -5.45 34.40 -16.31
N LYS A 210 -4.47 33.76 -16.97
CA LYS A 210 -3.10 33.68 -16.46
C LYS A 210 -2.51 35.09 -16.31
N ASP A 211 -2.70 35.92 -17.31
CA ASP A 211 -2.27 37.32 -17.31
C ASP A 211 -2.87 38.14 -16.17
N TYR A 212 -4.18 38.02 -15.94
CA TYR A 212 -4.84 38.69 -14.83
C TYR A 212 -4.32 38.22 -13.48
N LEU A 213 -4.08 36.91 -13.32
CA LEU A 213 -3.55 36.35 -12.07
C LEU A 213 -2.19 36.94 -11.73
N ILE A 214 -1.27 36.98 -12.69
CA ILE A 214 0.09 37.50 -12.47
C ILE A 214 0.07 39.02 -12.25
N LYS A 215 -0.66 39.78 -13.08
CA LYS A 215 -0.65 41.26 -13.04
C LYS A 215 -1.39 41.86 -11.84
N ARG A 216 -2.41 41.19 -11.31
CA ARG A 216 -3.29 41.75 -10.24
C ARG A 216 -3.04 41.17 -8.85
N ASN A 217 -2.18 40.17 -8.72
CA ASN A 217 -1.87 39.52 -7.45
C ASN A 217 -0.35 39.50 -7.31
N ILE A 218 0.20 40.48 -6.58
CA ILE A 218 1.65 40.68 -6.45
C ILE A 218 2.35 39.42 -5.89
N GLU A 219 1.66 38.63 -5.08
CA GLU A 219 2.16 37.37 -4.57
C GLU A 219 2.43 36.31 -5.65
N LEU A 220 1.89 36.50 -6.86
CA LEU A 220 1.99 35.60 -8.02
C LEU A 220 2.91 36.13 -9.14
N GLU A 221 3.62 37.23 -8.94
CA GLU A 221 4.46 37.85 -9.99
C GLU A 221 5.44 36.86 -10.64
N ASN A 222 6.04 36.00 -9.83
CA ASN A 222 6.99 34.96 -10.26
C ASN A 222 6.38 33.54 -10.27
N ALA A 223 5.05 33.42 -10.28
CA ALA A 223 4.39 32.13 -10.21
C ALA A 223 4.45 31.39 -11.54
N ASP A 224 4.80 30.10 -11.50
CA ASP A 224 4.63 29.22 -12.65
C ASP A 224 3.19 28.69 -12.67
N ILE A 225 2.37 29.29 -13.53
CA ILE A 225 0.94 28.97 -13.66
C ILE A 225 0.67 28.32 -15.01
N GLU A 226 0.02 27.17 -14.97
CA GLU A 226 -0.49 26.46 -16.15
C GLU A 226 -2.02 26.30 -16.03
N VAL A 227 -2.76 26.84 -17.00
CA VAL A 227 -4.22 26.69 -17.05
C VAL A 227 -4.56 25.30 -17.60
N LYS A 228 -5.24 24.46 -16.80
CA LYS A 228 -5.52 23.07 -17.16
C LYS A 228 -6.82 22.91 -17.93
N PHE A 229 -7.92 23.40 -17.38
CA PHE A 229 -9.25 23.34 -18.02
C PHE A 229 -10.24 24.25 -17.30
N SER A 230 -11.37 24.47 -17.95
CA SER A 230 -12.52 25.20 -17.40
C SER A 230 -13.78 24.31 -17.32
N MET A 231 -14.73 24.73 -16.49
CA MET A 231 -16.04 24.09 -16.33
C MET A 231 -17.10 25.17 -16.21
N ASN A 232 -18.21 25.02 -16.94
CA ASN A 232 -19.35 25.92 -16.82
C ASN A 232 -19.95 25.84 -15.40
N ALA A 233 -20.23 27.00 -14.82
CA ALA A 233 -20.90 27.15 -13.54
C ALA A 233 -22.15 28.04 -13.70
N LYS A 234 -23.01 28.05 -12.67
CA LYS A 234 -24.26 28.84 -12.69
C LYS A 234 -24.01 30.34 -12.91
N TYR A 235 -22.94 30.87 -12.29
CA TYR A 235 -22.64 32.30 -12.27
C TYR A 235 -21.33 32.65 -13.00
N GLY A 236 -20.90 31.83 -13.96
CA GLY A 236 -19.67 32.05 -14.71
C GLY A 236 -18.97 30.74 -15.07
N THR A 237 -17.65 30.79 -15.09
CA THR A 237 -16.77 29.68 -15.46
C THR A 237 -15.84 29.38 -14.29
N ASN A 238 -15.78 28.11 -13.87
CA ASN A 238 -14.79 27.66 -12.90
C ASN A 238 -13.53 27.22 -13.63
N TRP A 239 -12.38 27.73 -13.23
CA TRP A 239 -11.09 27.40 -13.85
C TRP A 239 -10.26 26.55 -12.91
N VAL A 240 -9.57 25.55 -13.45
CA VAL A 240 -8.58 24.78 -12.73
C VAL A 240 -7.20 25.12 -13.28
N ILE A 241 -6.33 25.56 -12.39
CA ILE A 241 -4.93 25.87 -12.69
C ILE A 241 -4.01 24.92 -11.94
N SER A 242 -2.85 24.65 -12.51
CA SER A 242 -1.69 24.08 -11.83
C SER A 242 -0.75 25.23 -11.49
N ILE A 243 -0.17 25.22 -10.30
CA ILE A 243 0.69 26.30 -9.83
C ILE A 243 1.89 25.73 -9.06
N ASP A 244 3.03 26.42 -9.09
CA ASP A 244 4.19 26.04 -8.29
C ASP A 244 3.89 26.01 -6.77
N PRO A 245 4.64 25.20 -5.99
CA PRO A 245 4.36 25.01 -4.57
C PRO A 245 4.48 26.27 -3.71
N ASN A 246 5.43 27.15 -4.02
CA ASN A 246 5.65 28.38 -3.24
C ASN A 246 4.48 29.34 -3.39
N SER A 247 4.04 29.57 -4.63
CA SER A 247 2.89 30.43 -4.93
C SER A 247 1.58 29.80 -4.46
N TYR A 248 1.45 28.48 -4.49
CA TYR A 248 0.30 27.76 -3.91
C TYR A 248 0.10 28.09 -2.43
N GLN A 249 1.15 28.07 -1.62
CA GLN A 249 1.03 28.38 -0.20
C GLN A 249 0.52 29.80 0.04
N LYS A 250 1.00 30.76 -0.75
CA LYS A 250 0.54 32.16 -0.66
C LYS A 250 -0.95 32.27 -1.00
N LEU A 251 -1.39 31.61 -2.08
CA LEU A 251 -2.80 31.55 -2.46
C LEU A 251 -3.69 30.91 -1.40
N MET A 252 -3.24 29.80 -0.80
CA MET A 252 -4.04 29.08 0.18
C MET A 252 -4.16 29.80 1.52
N LYS A 253 -3.25 30.74 1.83
CA LYS A 253 -3.39 31.66 2.98
C LYS A 253 -4.52 32.66 2.77
N THR A 254 -4.62 33.27 1.58
CA THR A 254 -5.65 34.30 1.29
C THR A 254 -7.00 33.71 0.88
N LYS A 255 -6.99 32.51 0.27
CA LYS A 255 -8.15 31.79 -0.29
C LYS A 255 -8.97 32.60 -1.30
N LYS A 256 -8.42 33.68 -1.83
CA LYS A 256 -9.05 34.58 -2.78
C LYS A 256 -8.02 35.18 -3.73
N VAL A 257 -8.42 35.40 -4.98
CA VAL A 257 -7.60 36.06 -6.01
C VAL A 257 -8.37 37.21 -6.65
N ASN A 258 -7.66 38.24 -7.09
CA ASN A 258 -8.22 39.35 -7.84
C ASN A 258 -8.16 39.03 -9.33
N ILE A 259 -9.29 39.15 -10.01
CA ILE A 259 -9.43 39.00 -11.47
C ILE A 259 -10.31 40.15 -11.94
N GLN A 260 -9.75 40.97 -12.84
CA GLN A 260 -10.35 42.25 -13.25
C GLN A 260 -10.77 43.09 -12.03
N TRP A 261 -12.06 43.47 -11.95
CA TRP A 261 -12.64 44.29 -10.89
C TRP A 261 -13.26 43.46 -9.76
N SER A 262 -13.01 42.15 -9.73
CA SER A 262 -13.69 41.24 -8.82
C SER A 262 -12.71 40.33 -8.07
N ARG A 263 -13.11 39.94 -6.86
CA ARG A 263 -12.33 39.03 -6.02
C ARG A 263 -13.01 37.66 -6.03
N LYS A 264 -12.34 36.66 -6.59
CA LYS A 264 -12.87 35.31 -6.76
C LYS A 264 -12.38 34.40 -5.63
N ASN A 265 -13.27 33.53 -5.16
CA ASN A 265 -12.92 32.51 -4.17
C ASN A 265 -12.12 31.39 -4.85
N ILE A 266 -11.15 30.85 -4.12
CA ILE A 266 -10.35 29.72 -4.60
C ILE A 266 -10.35 28.57 -3.58
N ARG A 267 -10.15 27.35 -4.06
CA ARG A 267 -9.92 26.16 -3.24
C ARG A 267 -8.90 25.25 -3.90
N GLU A 268 -8.30 24.38 -3.09
CA GLU A 268 -7.56 23.24 -3.62
C GLU A 268 -8.46 22.38 -4.51
N TYR A 269 -7.95 22.03 -5.70
CA TYR A 269 -8.63 21.11 -6.60
C TYR A 269 -8.01 19.72 -6.49
N LEU A 270 -8.61 18.90 -5.62
CA LEU A 270 -8.23 17.52 -5.42
C LEU A 270 -9.35 16.59 -5.89
N LYS A 271 -9.12 15.85 -6.99
CA LYS A 271 -10.12 14.95 -7.56
C LYS A 271 -9.48 13.66 -8.06
N ILE A 272 -10.01 12.53 -7.60
CA ILE A 272 -9.67 11.20 -8.11
C ILE A 272 -10.49 10.92 -9.36
N THR A 273 -9.85 10.32 -10.36
CA THR A 273 -10.55 9.78 -11.52
C THR A 273 -11.37 8.55 -11.12
N GLN A 274 -12.69 8.67 -11.23
CA GLN A 274 -13.63 7.57 -11.02
C GLN A 274 -14.37 7.28 -12.31
N CYS A 275 -14.37 6.03 -12.74
CA CYS A 275 -15.05 5.62 -13.95
C CYS A 275 -16.57 5.66 -13.74
N ILE A 276 -17.30 6.40 -14.58
CA ILE A 276 -18.77 6.44 -14.49
C ILE A 276 -19.47 5.20 -15.06
N ASN A 277 -18.72 4.26 -15.67
CA ASN A 277 -19.26 3.01 -16.20
C ASN A 277 -19.24 1.90 -15.15
N CYS A 278 -18.06 1.60 -14.62
CA CYS A 278 -17.84 0.51 -13.66
C CYS A 278 -17.65 0.98 -12.21
N LEU A 279 -17.66 2.30 -11.97
CA LEU A 279 -17.59 2.95 -10.66
C LEU A 279 -16.26 2.78 -9.90
N LYS A 280 -15.30 2.05 -10.48
CA LYS A 280 -13.95 1.89 -9.92
C LYS A 280 -13.08 3.13 -10.13
N PHE A 281 -12.09 3.31 -9.26
CA PHE A 281 -11.09 4.37 -9.38
C PHE A 281 -10.02 4.07 -10.44
N GLY A 282 -9.31 5.11 -10.88
CA GLY A 282 -8.07 5.00 -11.64
C GLY A 282 -8.20 5.07 -13.17
N HIS A 283 -9.41 5.04 -13.72
CA HIS A 283 -9.61 5.14 -15.18
C HIS A 283 -10.92 5.87 -15.53
N THR A 284 -11.03 6.30 -16.79
CA THR A 284 -12.21 7.00 -17.30
C THR A 284 -13.14 6.04 -18.03
N LYS A 285 -14.37 6.48 -18.35
CA LYS A 285 -15.30 5.71 -19.20
C LYS A 285 -14.69 5.35 -20.56
N ARG A 286 -13.86 6.24 -21.14
CA ARG A 286 -13.26 6.05 -22.48
C ARG A 286 -12.29 4.87 -22.53
N THR A 287 -11.67 4.54 -21.40
CA THR A 287 -10.68 3.48 -21.27
C THR A 287 -11.23 2.31 -20.44
N CYS A 288 -12.55 2.19 -20.35
CA CYS A 288 -13.21 1.17 -19.54
C CYS A 288 -13.65 0.01 -20.43
N ASN A 289 -13.29 -1.20 -20.03
CA ASN A 289 -13.65 -2.43 -20.74
C ASN A 289 -14.78 -3.21 -20.05
N MET A 290 -15.39 -2.63 -19.03
CA MET A 290 -16.50 -3.24 -18.28
C MET A 290 -17.81 -2.62 -18.71
N GLU A 291 -18.89 -3.41 -18.66
CA GLU A 291 -20.23 -2.91 -18.87
C GLU A 291 -20.66 -1.91 -17.80
N LYS A 292 -21.68 -1.12 -18.12
CA LYS A 292 -22.23 -0.12 -17.22
C LYS A 292 -22.96 -0.80 -16.07
N CYS A 293 -22.60 -0.44 -14.84
CA CYS A 293 -23.31 -0.89 -13.65
C CYS A 293 -24.07 0.25 -12.96
N CYS A 294 -25.14 -0.12 -12.25
CA CYS A 294 -25.92 0.79 -11.45
C CYS A 294 -25.12 1.30 -10.24
N SER A 295 -25.12 2.63 -10.01
CA SER A 295 -24.37 3.23 -8.89
C SER A 295 -24.90 2.93 -7.50
N LYS A 296 -26.14 2.42 -7.41
CA LYS A 296 -26.79 1.98 -6.18
C LYS A 296 -26.44 0.54 -5.85
N CYS A 297 -26.73 -0.41 -6.75
CA CYS A 297 -26.65 -1.85 -6.43
C CYS A 297 -25.54 -2.63 -7.14
N LEU A 298 -24.79 -1.98 -8.06
CA LEU A 298 -23.72 -2.57 -8.87
C LEU A 298 -24.17 -3.58 -9.94
N ASN A 299 -25.46 -3.85 -10.08
CA ASN A 299 -25.99 -4.71 -11.14
C ASN A 299 -26.01 -3.99 -12.49
N GLN A 300 -25.96 -4.77 -13.58
CA GLN A 300 -26.06 -4.27 -14.96
C GLN A 300 -27.53 -4.13 -15.39
N GLY A 301 -27.76 -3.57 -16.58
CA GLY A 301 -29.07 -3.53 -17.25
C GLY A 301 -30.00 -2.38 -16.85
N HIS A 302 -29.62 -1.53 -15.90
CA HIS A 302 -30.42 -0.36 -15.50
C HIS A 302 -29.55 0.78 -14.94
N ILE A 303 -30.12 1.98 -14.87
CA ILE A 303 -29.48 3.14 -14.23
C ILE A 303 -30.02 3.39 -12.82
N HIS A 304 -29.36 4.27 -12.05
CA HIS A 304 -29.72 4.55 -10.67
C HIS A 304 -31.20 4.95 -10.48
N SER A 305 -31.77 5.75 -11.39
CA SER A 305 -33.17 6.19 -11.32
C SER A 305 -34.19 5.05 -11.50
N GLU A 306 -33.78 3.95 -12.11
CA GLU A 306 -34.62 2.76 -12.36
C GLU A 306 -34.36 1.65 -11.33
N CYS A 307 -33.45 1.89 -10.38
CA CYS A 307 -33.00 0.88 -9.43
C CYS A 307 -34.05 0.62 -8.35
N LYS A 308 -34.55 -0.62 -8.28
CA LYS A 308 -35.53 -1.07 -7.27
C LYS A 308 -34.90 -1.57 -5.98
N GLU A 309 -33.59 -1.76 -5.97
CA GLU A 309 -32.86 -2.22 -4.77
C GLU A 309 -32.94 -1.19 -3.65
N LYS A 310 -33.09 -1.65 -2.41
CA LYS A 310 -33.18 -0.77 -1.24
C LYS A 310 -31.81 -0.34 -0.72
N GLU A 311 -30.88 -1.29 -0.66
CA GLU A 311 -29.54 -1.05 -0.12
C GLU A 311 -28.56 -0.52 -1.18
N ASN A 312 -27.65 0.36 -0.74
CA ASN A 312 -26.52 0.78 -1.56
C ASN A 312 -25.38 -0.25 -1.44
N LYS A 313 -24.54 -0.32 -2.49
CA LYS A 313 -23.32 -1.11 -2.53
C LYS A 313 -22.19 -0.32 -3.17
N CYS A 314 -21.06 -0.26 -2.48
CA CYS A 314 -19.84 0.37 -2.97
C CYS A 314 -18.93 -0.67 -3.63
N VAL A 315 -18.59 -0.47 -4.92
CA VAL A 315 -17.72 -1.40 -5.65
C VAL A 315 -16.30 -1.40 -5.08
N ASN A 316 -15.79 -0.23 -4.69
CA ASN A 316 -14.41 -0.07 -4.25
C ASN A 316 -14.19 -0.65 -2.86
N CYS A 317 -15.13 -0.46 -1.93
CA CYS A 317 -15.06 -1.06 -0.59
C CYS A 317 -15.27 -2.57 -0.63
N SER A 318 -16.25 -3.05 -1.42
CA SER A 318 -16.48 -4.49 -1.60
C SER A 318 -15.23 -5.19 -2.15
N HIS A 319 -14.62 -4.61 -3.19
CA HIS A 319 -13.40 -5.13 -3.78
C HIS A 319 -12.20 -5.09 -2.83
N ALA A 320 -12.05 -4.02 -2.05
CA ALA A 320 -10.98 -3.91 -1.07
C ALA A 320 -11.14 -4.94 0.06
N ASN A 321 -12.36 -5.21 0.52
CA ASN A 321 -12.63 -6.26 1.50
C ASN A 321 -12.26 -7.64 0.96
N GLU A 322 -12.62 -7.92 -0.30
CA GLU A 322 -12.35 -9.19 -0.97
C GLU A 322 -10.84 -9.46 -1.10
N ILE A 323 -10.09 -8.51 -1.66
CA ILE A 323 -8.65 -8.66 -1.94
C ILE A 323 -7.82 -8.55 -0.67
N HIS A 324 -8.07 -7.52 0.16
CA HIS A 324 -7.19 -7.19 1.28
C HIS A 324 -7.68 -7.73 2.63
N LYS A 325 -8.80 -8.47 2.65
CA LYS A 325 -9.43 -9.01 3.87
C LYS A 325 -9.61 -7.91 4.91
N LEU A 326 -10.23 -6.83 4.46
CA LEU A 326 -10.64 -5.67 5.26
C LEU A 326 -12.12 -5.80 5.62
N ASN A 327 -12.54 -5.04 6.64
CA ASN A 327 -13.93 -4.96 7.10
C ASN A 327 -14.48 -3.54 6.91
N LEU A 328 -14.35 -3.00 5.70
CA LEU A 328 -14.89 -1.69 5.35
C LEU A 328 -16.41 -1.78 5.19
N ASP A 329 -17.13 -0.73 5.59
CA ASP A 329 -18.54 -0.59 5.23
C ASP A 329 -18.68 -0.55 3.70
N THR A 330 -19.63 -1.31 3.18
CA THR A 330 -19.95 -1.37 1.76
C THR A 330 -21.34 -0.83 1.46
N LYS A 331 -22.16 -0.53 2.48
CA LYS A 331 -23.57 -0.15 2.35
C LYS A 331 -23.79 1.33 2.02
N HIS A 332 -22.97 1.87 1.11
CA HIS A 332 -23.05 3.24 0.65
C HIS A 332 -22.85 3.34 -0.86
N ASN A 333 -23.25 4.47 -1.44
CA ASN A 333 -23.13 4.69 -2.88
C ASN A 333 -21.66 4.80 -3.29
N SER A 334 -21.29 4.30 -4.47
CA SER A 334 -19.89 4.35 -4.93
C SER A 334 -19.33 5.78 -5.09
N PHE A 335 -20.18 6.81 -5.18
CA PHE A 335 -19.79 8.22 -5.25
C PHE A 335 -19.74 8.94 -3.90
N ASP A 336 -20.07 8.25 -2.80
CA ASP A 336 -20.13 8.83 -1.46
C ASP A 336 -18.83 9.59 -1.12
N LYS A 337 -18.98 10.71 -0.42
CA LYS A 337 -17.86 11.48 0.12
C LYS A 337 -17.22 10.79 1.31
N GLY A 338 -17.99 10.04 2.10
CA GLY A 338 -17.50 9.28 3.28
C GLY A 338 -16.88 7.93 2.97
N CYS A 339 -16.67 7.59 1.69
CA CYS A 339 -16.10 6.30 1.30
C CYS A 339 -14.62 6.19 1.73
N ALA A 340 -14.30 5.23 2.61
CA ALA A 340 -12.93 5.01 3.10
C ALA A 340 -11.91 4.72 1.97
N CYS A 341 -12.31 3.96 0.93
CA CYS A 341 -11.43 3.73 -0.21
C CYS A 341 -11.14 5.02 -1.00
N LYS A 342 -12.12 5.93 -1.08
CA LYS A 342 -11.95 7.23 -1.75
C LYS A 342 -11.04 8.15 -0.95
N GLU A 343 -11.22 8.20 0.37
CA GLU A 343 -10.35 8.97 1.27
C GLU A 343 -8.89 8.50 1.15
N ARG A 344 -8.66 7.18 1.17
CA ARG A 344 -7.33 6.61 0.95
C ARG A 344 -6.73 7.00 -0.40
N GLU A 345 -7.52 7.02 -1.47
CA GLU A 345 -7.05 7.46 -2.78
C GLU A 345 -6.76 8.98 -2.82
N LEU A 346 -7.49 9.79 -2.05
CA LEU A 346 -7.23 11.23 -1.93
C LEU A 346 -5.92 11.47 -1.18
N GLU A 347 -5.67 10.73 -0.11
CA GLU A 347 -4.38 10.77 0.59
C GLU A 347 -3.23 10.36 -0.32
N ASN A 348 -3.41 9.29 -1.12
CA ASN A 348 -2.41 8.85 -2.09
C ASN A 348 -2.11 9.94 -3.11
N LEU A 349 -3.14 10.65 -3.58
CA LEU A 349 -2.97 11.79 -4.49
C LEU A 349 -2.24 12.95 -3.81
N LYS A 350 -2.60 13.29 -2.56
CA LYS A 350 -1.93 14.37 -1.80
C LYS A 350 -0.44 14.10 -1.61
N ARG A 351 -0.04 12.86 -1.30
CA ARG A 351 1.38 12.50 -1.11
C ARG A 351 2.21 12.73 -2.37
N ARG A 352 1.59 12.55 -3.54
CA ARG A 352 2.22 12.77 -4.85
C ARG A 352 2.27 14.23 -5.26
N ILE A 353 1.65 15.14 -4.51
CA ILE A 353 1.65 16.58 -4.79
C ILE A 353 2.75 17.23 -3.95
N ASP A 354 3.50 18.12 -4.57
CA ASP A 354 4.46 18.97 -3.88
C ASP A 354 3.76 20.21 -3.33
N TYR A 355 3.60 20.30 -2.01
CA TYR A 355 3.03 21.48 -1.38
C TYR A 355 4.09 22.51 -0.95
N GLY A 356 5.38 22.26 -1.21
CA GLY A 356 6.48 23.17 -0.86
C GLY A 356 6.70 23.28 0.65
N LEU A 357 6.17 22.32 1.41
CA LEU A 357 6.35 22.24 2.85
C LEU A 357 7.74 21.61 3.08
N ASN A 358 8.74 22.46 3.25
CA ASN A 358 10.07 22.05 3.72
C ASN A 358 10.01 21.65 5.20
#